data_AF-A0AAJ6BIP3-F1
#
_entry.id   AF-A0AAJ6BIP3-F1
#
_cell.length_a   1.000
_cell.length_b   1.000
_cell.length_c   1.000
_cell.angle_alpha   90.00
_cell.angle_beta   90.00
_cell.angle_gamma   90.00
#
_symmetry.space_group_name_H-M   'P 1'
#
loop_
_entity.id
_entity.type
_entity.pdbx_description
1 polymer ?
#
loop_
_entity_poly.entity_id
_entity_poly.type
_entity_poly.pdbx_seq_one_letter_code
_entity_poly.pdbx_strand_id
1 'polypeptide(L)'
;MLTTSPTLARPSAAVAAAPQMSRQERQDHDLFVRANTEFQRQGYPALARRLPALRQALDRMPADYGQAFEQDGQTVVRLTDPGDVLVSMVAVSAAAKGGEAKGATAMPNVYGDIALMLASEAVEARRYEEGIAYLDRVLKVQPKNWLLLVEKAAALQGLARWDDALTLADAALADDDLLMTLHRGPFHRRRGFSLIELGRLDEAKAAYDAALAIDPDDANAKRELEYISQLKAGAAPTPPQVVAPLSPVPPPPTR
;
A
#
# COMPACT_ATOMS: atom_id res chain seq x y z
N MET A 1 24.20 15.43 -63.75
CA MET A 1 23.06 15.94 -62.96
C MET A 1 23.00 15.14 -61.67
N LEU A 2 23.52 15.69 -60.58
CA LEU A 2 23.51 15.07 -59.25
C LEU A 2 22.25 15.58 -58.52
N THR A 3 21.37 14.67 -58.15
CA THR A 3 20.14 14.96 -57.42
C THR A 3 20.45 15.12 -55.94
N THR A 4 20.31 16.32 -55.39
CA THR A 4 20.34 16.58 -53.95
C THR A 4 18.96 16.30 -53.36
N SER A 5 18.83 15.22 -52.57
CA SER A 5 17.66 14.99 -51.73
C SER A 5 17.69 15.95 -50.52
N PRO A 6 16.55 16.55 -50.13
CA PRO A 6 16.50 17.45 -48.99
C PRO A 6 16.59 16.65 -47.68
N THR A 7 17.54 17.01 -46.83
CA THR A 7 17.66 16.51 -45.46
C THR A 7 16.44 16.98 -44.66
N LEU A 8 15.50 16.05 -44.39
CA LEU A 8 14.43 16.25 -43.43
C LEU A 8 15.05 16.44 -42.04
N ALA A 9 15.06 17.68 -41.55
CA ALA A 9 15.34 17.97 -40.16
C ALA A 9 14.31 17.25 -39.30
N ARG A 10 14.75 16.24 -38.54
CA ARG A 10 13.93 15.64 -37.48
C ARG A 10 13.68 16.72 -36.42
N PRO A 11 12.42 17.01 -36.04
CA PRO A 11 12.17 17.85 -34.88
C PRO A 11 12.73 17.13 -33.66
N SER A 12 13.68 17.77 -32.98
CA SER A 12 14.14 17.35 -31.66
C SER A 12 13.00 17.57 -30.67
N ALA A 13 12.11 16.59 -30.54
CA ALA A 13 11.22 16.51 -29.39
C ALA A 13 12.13 16.35 -28.18
N ALA A 14 12.28 17.42 -27.38
CA ALA A 14 12.94 17.34 -26.10
C ALA A 14 12.21 16.26 -25.29
N VAL A 15 12.90 15.14 -25.03
CA VAL A 15 12.39 14.12 -24.11
C VAL A 15 12.23 14.82 -22.77
N ALA A 16 10.99 14.97 -22.32
CA ALA A 16 10.69 15.55 -21.01
C ALA A 16 11.54 14.81 -19.96
N ALA A 17 12.25 15.56 -19.12
CA ALA A 17 13.12 15.00 -18.11
C ALA A 17 12.31 14.11 -17.15
N ALA A 18 12.89 12.99 -16.69
CA ALA A 18 12.25 12.14 -15.71
C ALA A 18 11.89 12.95 -14.44
N PRO A 19 10.74 12.69 -13.81
CA PRO A 19 10.32 13.40 -12.60
C PRO A 19 11.41 13.29 -11.52
N GLN A 20 11.65 14.40 -10.84
CA GLN A 20 12.74 14.50 -9.87
C GLN A 20 12.20 14.73 -8.47
N MET A 21 12.53 13.81 -7.56
CA MET A 21 12.40 14.02 -6.13
C MET A 21 13.18 15.26 -5.67
N SER A 22 12.70 15.91 -4.61
CA SER A 22 13.49 16.95 -3.95
C SER A 22 14.80 16.39 -3.36
N ARG A 23 15.77 17.25 -3.02
CA ARG A 23 17.01 16.79 -2.36
C ARG A 23 16.72 16.05 -1.05
N GLN A 24 15.75 16.53 -0.27
CA GLN A 24 15.32 15.93 0.98
C GLN A 24 14.68 14.56 0.74
N GLU A 25 13.74 14.50 -0.21
CA GLU A 25 13.03 13.26 -0.56
C GLU A 25 14.00 12.19 -1.08
N ARG A 26 15.00 12.55 -1.89
CA ARG A 26 16.07 11.61 -2.30
C ARG A 26 16.87 11.07 -1.12
N GLN A 27 17.24 11.93 -0.17
CA GLN A 27 17.98 11.49 1.01
C GLN A 27 17.16 10.52 1.88
N ASP A 28 15.87 10.81 2.06
CA ASP A 28 14.95 9.96 2.80
C ASP A 28 14.66 8.65 2.05
N HIS A 29 14.59 8.69 0.72
CA HIS A 29 14.47 7.50 -0.13
C HIS A 29 15.70 6.59 0.02
N ASP A 30 16.92 7.14 -0.07
CA ASP A 30 18.14 6.36 0.11
C ASP A 30 18.25 5.77 1.53
N LEU A 31 17.74 6.49 2.54
CA LEU A 31 17.62 5.96 3.91
C LEU A 31 16.65 4.78 3.94
N PHE A 32 15.47 4.91 3.35
CA PHE A 32 14.47 3.84 3.25
C PHE A 32 15.05 2.61 2.54
N VAL A 33 15.64 2.78 1.36
CA VAL A 33 16.22 1.68 0.56
C VAL A 33 17.29 0.93 1.35
N ARG A 34 18.17 1.65 2.05
CA ARG A 34 19.18 1.04 2.92
C ARG A 34 18.54 0.28 4.09
N ALA A 35 17.57 0.87 4.77
CA ALA A 35 16.89 0.24 5.89
C ALA A 35 16.16 -1.04 5.46
N ASN A 36 15.42 -0.99 4.34
CA ASN A 36 14.74 -2.15 3.79
C ASN A 36 15.76 -3.22 3.35
N THR A 37 16.83 -2.85 2.66
CA THR A 37 17.87 -3.82 2.25
C THR A 37 18.52 -4.51 3.45
N GLU A 38 18.81 -3.78 4.52
CA GLU A 38 19.37 -4.35 5.74
C GLU A 38 18.36 -5.25 6.47
N PHE A 39 17.09 -4.84 6.53
CA PHE A 39 16.01 -5.65 7.08
C PHE A 39 15.85 -6.97 6.33
N GLN A 40 15.81 -6.96 5.00
CA GLN A 40 15.71 -8.18 4.20
C GLN A 40 16.90 -9.13 4.40
N ARG A 41 18.07 -8.62 4.79
CA ARG A 41 19.28 -9.43 5.01
C ARG A 41 19.48 -9.90 6.45
N GLN A 42 19.07 -9.10 7.42
CA GLN A 42 19.44 -9.26 8.84
C GLN A 42 18.23 -9.25 9.78
N GLY A 43 17.01 -9.08 9.25
CA GLY A 43 15.76 -9.07 9.99
C GLY A 43 15.58 -7.84 10.89
N TYR A 44 14.65 -7.97 11.84
CA TYR A 44 14.25 -6.91 12.76
C TYR A 44 15.38 -6.24 13.55
N PRO A 45 16.45 -6.92 14.00
CA PRO A 45 17.54 -6.24 14.71
C PRO A 45 18.21 -5.15 13.86
N ALA A 46 18.26 -5.31 12.54
CA ALA A 46 18.79 -4.27 11.66
C ALA A 46 17.78 -3.14 11.43
N LEU A 47 16.51 -3.47 11.24
CA LEU A 47 15.45 -2.47 11.13
C LEU A 47 15.37 -1.61 12.40
N ALA A 48 15.46 -2.22 13.59
CA ALA A 48 15.42 -1.54 14.88
C ALA A 48 16.46 -0.40 14.99
N ARG A 49 17.68 -0.61 14.46
CA ARG A 49 18.74 0.41 14.42
C ARG A 49 18.40 1.59 13.50
N ARG A 50 17.50 1.39 12.53
CA ARG A 50 17.08 2.40 11.55
C ARG A 50 15.78 3.11 11.93
N LEU A 51 14.96 2.54 12.83
CA LEU A 51 13.67 3.10 13.23
C LEU A 51 13.74 4.59 13.65
N PRO A 52 14.71 5.06 14.46
CA PRO A 52 14.75 6.47 14.84
C PRO A 52 14.94 7.40 13.63
N ALA A 53 15.79 7.02 12.68
CA ALA A 53 16.05 7.80 11.48
C ALA A 53 14.84 7.80 10.52
N LEU A 54 14.15 6.68 10.40
CA LEU A 54 12.93 6.54 9.60
C LEU A 54 11.78 7.39 10.17
N ARG A 55 11.60 7.39 11.50
CA ARG A 55 10.63 8.26 12.19
C ARG A 55 10.93 9.74 11.92
N GLN A 56 12.20 10.12 12.04
CA GLN A 56 12.64 11.49 11.75
C GLN A 56 12.45 11.88 10.28
N ALA A 57 12.61 10.93 9.35
CA ALA A 57 12.32 11.16 7.93
C ALA A 57 10.82 11.42 7.71
N LEU A 58 9.95 10.59 8.30
CA LEU A 58 8.50 10.82 8.28
C LEU A 58 8.10 12.16 8.94
N ASP A 59 8.84 12.62 9.95
CA ASP A 59 8.69 13.96 10.54
C ASP A 59 8.99 15.11 9.60
N ARG A 60 9.83 14.88 8.60
CA ARG A 60 10.18 15.87 7.57
C ARG A 60 9.28 15.81 6.35
N MET A 61 8.28 14.92 6.31
CA MET A 61 7.34 14.82 5.21
C MET A 61 6.69 16.19 4.93
N PRO A 62 6.77 16.71 3.68
CA PRO A 62 6.10 17.95 3.32
C PRO A 62 4.59 17.90 3.55
N ALA A 63 4.00 19.03 3.95
CA ALA A 63 2.55 19.12 4.17
C ALA A 63 1.73 18.98 2.88
N ASP A 64 2.35 19.25 1.73
CA ASP A 64 1.79 19.15 0.38
C ASP A 64 2.22 17.86 -0.34
N TYR A 65 2.62 16.81 0.42
CA TYR A 65 3.06 15.51 -0.11
C TYR A 65 1.89 14.65 -0.65
N GLY A 66 1.13 15.21 -1.58
CA GLY A 66 0.00 14.57 -2.23
C GLY A 66 0.39 13.35 -3.06
N GLN A 67 -0.61 12.50 -3.33
CA GLN A 67 -0.39 11.26 -4.08
C GLN A 67 -0.14 11.52 -5.57
N ALA A 68 -0.72 12.58 -6.14
CA ALA A 68 -0.49 13.01 -7.50
C ALA A 68 -0.23 14.53 -7.56
N PHE A 69 0.66 14.96 -8.45
CA PHE A 69 1.01 16.37 -8.65
C PHE A 69 1.53 16.60 -10.07
N GLU A 70 1.62 17.86 -10.49
CA GLU A 70 2.16 18.24 -11.81
C GLU A 70 3.64 18.63 -11.70
N GLN A 71 4.47 18.11 -12.60
CA GLN A 71 5.87 18.51 -12.74
C GLN A 71 6.29 18.47 -14.22
N ASP A 72 6.91 19.56 -14.70
CA ASP A 72 7.43 19.66 -16.08
C ASP A 72 6.41 19.29 -17.18
N GLY A 73 5.13 19.60 -16.94
CA GLY A 73 4.03 19.30 -17.87
C GLY A 73 3.55 17.85 -17.85
N GLN A 74 4.01 17.05 -16.88
CA GLN A 74 3.58 15.67 -16.64
C GLN A 74 2.82 15.55 -15.31
N THR A 75 1.84 14.65 -15.28
CA THR A 75 1.23 14.20 -14.03
C THR A 75 2.13 13.12 -13.42
N VAL A 76 2.65 13.41 -12.23
CA VAL A 76 3.47 12.48 -11.44
C VAL A 76 2.60 11.84 -10.37
N VAL A 77 2.57 10.51 -10.34
CA VAL A 77 1.84 9.74 -9.33
C VAL A 77 2.84 9.01 -8.42
N ARG A 78 2.70 9.21 -7.11
CA ARG A 78 3.47 8.50 -6.09
C ARG A 78 2.81 7.16 -5.79
N LEU A 79 3.56 6.08 -5.98
CA LEU A 79 3.07 4.72 -5.79
C LEU A 79 3.87 4.00 -4.70
N THR A 80 3.14 3.36 -3.78
CA THR A 80 3.70 2.52 -2.71
C THR A 80 3.83 1.06 -3.17
N ASP A 81 2.96 0.61 -4.08
CA ASP A 81 3.10 -0.67 -4.77
C ASP A 81 3.70 -0.48 -6.17
N PRO A 82 4.88 -1.05 -6.47
CA PRO A 82 5.45 -1.03 -7.82
C PRO A 82 4.55 -1.67 -8.89
N GLY A 83 3.64 -2.58 -8.51
CA GLY A 83 2.66 -3.19 -9.42
C GLY A 83 1.67 -2.19 -10.01
N ASP A 84 1.48 -1.04 -9.36
CA ASP A 84 0.52 -0.01 -9.79
C ASP A 84 1.04 0.89 -10.91
N VAL A 85 2.34 0.81 -11.25
CA VAL A 85 2.99 1.73 -12.19
C VAL A 85 2.32 1.70 -13.57
N LEU A 86 2.16 0.51 -14.15
CA LEU A 86 1.59 0.36 -15.50
C LEU A 86 0.13 0.81 -15.55
N VAL A 87 -0.63 0.45 -14.52
CA VAL A 87 -2.04 0.82 -14.40
C VAL A 87 -2.18 2.35 -14.30
N SER A 88 -1.41 2.98 -13.43
CA SER A 88 -1.47 4.42 -13.21
C SER A 88 -1.14 5.19 -14.49
N MET A 89 -0.19 4.70 -15.28
CA MET A 89 0.14 5.29 -16.59
C MET A 89 -1.02 5.18 -17.59
N VAL A 90 -1.65 4.02 -17.70
CA VAL A 90 -2.82 3.82 -18.59
C VAL A 90 -3.97 4.74 -18.16
N ALA A 91 -4.24 4.81 -16.86
CA ALA A 91 -5.32 5.62 -16.30
C ALA A 91 -5.21 7.11 -16.63
N VAL A 92 -4.04 7.70 -16.38
CA VAL A 92 -3.78 9.11 -16.65
C VAL A 92 -3.83 9.37 -18.16
N SER A 93 -3.30 8.45 -18.97
CA SER A 93 -3.38 8.58 -20.44
C SER A 93 -4.82 8.55 -20.96
N ALA A 94 -5.71 7.77 -20.34
CA ALA A 94 -7.13 7.70 -20.69
C ALA A 94 -7.94 8.90 -20.18
N ALA A 95 -7.54 9.51 -19.06
CA ALA A 95 -8.19 10.69 -18.48
C ALA A 95 -7.93 11.98 -19.28
N ALA A 96 -6.85 12.03 -20.08
CA ALA A 96 -6.55 13.13 -20.99
C ALA A 96 -7.47 13.13 -22.22
N LYS A 97 -8.78 13.33 -22.04
CA LYS A 97 -9.73 13.48 -23.15
C LYS A 97 -9.54 14.83 -23.86
N GLY A 98 -9.01 14.80 -25.09
CA GLY A 98 -9.20 15.87 -26.10
C GLY A 98 -8.12 16.95 -26.21
N GLY A 99 -7.00 16.82 -25.51
CA GLY A 99 -5.79 17.65 -25.68
C GLY A 99 -4.55 16.76 -25.77
N GLU A 100 -3.38 17.33 -26.11
CA GLU A 100 -2.10 16.61 -26.04
C GLU A 100 -2.01 15.89 -24.68
N ALA A 101 -1.89 14.57 -24.69
CA ALA A 101 -1.79 13.79 -23.48
C ALA A 101 -0.55 14.25 -22.71
N LYS A 102 -0.75 15.03 -21.64
CA LYS A 102 0.30 15.29 -20.67
C LYS A 102 0.78 13.94 -20.17
N GLY A 103 2.07 13.67 -20.34
CA GLY A 103 2.65 12.38 -19.98
C GLY A 103 2.36 12.05 -18.52
N ALA A 104 2.08 10.78 -18.24
CA ALA A 104 1.95 10.26 -16.88
C ALA A 104 3.23 9.55 -16.50
N THR A 105 3.69 9.75 -15.28
CA THR A 105 4.88 9.06 -14.78
C THR A 105 4.70 8.67 -13.33
N ALA A 106 5.30 7.55 -12.95
CA ALA A 106 5.28 7.05 -11.59
C ALA A 106 6.57 7.44 -10.88
N MET A 107 6.45 7.73 -9.59
CA MET A 107 7.57 7.97 -8.69
C MET A 107 7.39 7.13 -7.42
N PRO A 108 8.47 6.63 -6.81
CA PRO A 108 8.38 5.99 -5.50
C PRO A 108 7.72 6.90 -4.47
N ASN A 109 6.84 6.33 -3.66
CA ASN A 109 6.17 7.05 -2.58
C ASN A 109 6.98 6.97 -1.29
N VAL A 110 8.07 7.73 -1.20
CA VAL A 110 9.06 7.65 -0.11
C VAL A 110 8.43 7.64 1.28
N TYR A 111 7.54 8.60 1.56
CA TYR A 111 6.93 8.68 2.89
C TYR A 111 5.81 7.65 3.09
N GLY A 112 5.13 7.23 2.02
CA GLY A 112 4.24 6.07 2.06
C GLY A 112 4.98 4.77 2.41
N ASP A 113 6.13 4.54 1.79
CA ASP A 113 6.97 3.36 2.02
C ASP A 113 7.55 3.35 3.45
N ILE A 114 8.01 4.51 3.93
CA ILE A 114 8.49 4.67 5.30
C ILE A 114 7.36 4.44 6.31
N ALA A 115 6.18 5.03 6.07
CA ALA A 115 5.03 4.85 6.96
C ALA A 115 4.56 3.39 6.99
N LEU A 116 4.53 2.72 5.84
CA LEU A 116 4.24 1.30 5.73
C LEU A 116 5.21 0.47 6.56
N MET A 117 6.53 0.66 6.37
CA MET A 117 7.54 -0.09 7.10
C MET A 117 7.50 0.15 8.62
N LEU A 118 7.31 1.41 9.05
CA LEU A 118 7.15 1.74 10.47
C LEU A 118 5.88 1.12 11.06
N ALA A 119 4.78 1.15 10.31
CA ALA A 119 3.51 0.59 10.74
C ALA A 119 3.57 -0.93 10.84
N SER A 120 4.10 -1.62 9.83
CA SER A 120 4.27 -3.08 9.86
C SER A 120 5.15 -3.52 11.03
N GLU A 121 6.25 -2.82 11.31
CA GLU A 121 7.07 -3.11 12.49
C GLU A 121 6.31 -2.90 13.80
N ALA A 122 5.56 -1.80 13.91
CA ALA A 122 4.75 -1.52 15.11
C ALA A 122 3.65 -2.58 15.30
N VAL A 123 2.98 -3.02 14.23
CA VAL A 123 1.95 -4.07 14.22
C VAL A 123 2.54 -5.41 14.68
N GLU A 124 3.71 -5.78 14.18
CA GLU A 124 4.43 -6.99 14.61
C GLU A 124 4.84 -6.93 16.09
N ALA A 125 5.20 -5.75 16.57
CA ALA A 125 5.43 -5.49 17.99
C ALA A 125 4.14 -5.33 18.82
N ARG A 126 2.95 -5.53 18.22
CA ARG A 126 1.61 -5.31 18.82
C ARG A 126 1.36 -3.90 19.34
N ARG A 127 2.12 -2.91 18.84
CA ARG A 127 1.95 -1.48 19.10
C ARG A 127 1.02 -0.87 18.04
N TYR A 128 -0.20 -1.38 17.97
CA TYR A 128 -1.13 -1.09 16.87
C TYR A 128 -1.52 0.39 16.78
N GLU A 129 -1.75 1.09 17.90
CA GLU A 129 -2.06 2.52 17.89
C GLU A 129 -0.92 3.35 17.31
N GLU A 130 0.32 2.97 17.60
CA GLU A 130 1.50 3.63 17.04
C GLU A 130 1.61 3.39 15.53
N GLY A 131 1.34 2.16 15.09
CA GLY A 131 1.25 1.82 13.67
C GLY A 131 0.20 2.66 12.93
N ILE A 132 -1.00 2.76 13.49
CA ILE A 132 -2.08 3.62 12.96
C ILE A 132 -1.64 5.08 12.89
N ALA A 133 -0.96 5.58 13.92
CA ALA A 133 -0.46 6.95 13.93
C ALA A 133 0.54 7.22 12.80
N TYR A 134 1.39 6.25 12.42
CA TYR A 134 2.28 6.40 11.27
C TYR A 134 1.52 6.45 9.94
N LEU A 135 0.55 5.56 9.76
CA LEU A 135 -0.28 5.51 8.56
C LEU A 135 -1.10 6.80 8.40
N ASP A 136 -1.71 7.29 9.48
CA ASP A 136 -2.57 8.47 9.48
C ASP A 136 -1.85 9.75 9.05
N ARG A 137 -0.55 9.85 9.31
CA ARG A 137 0.24 10.99 8.87
C ARG A 137 0.26 11.12 7.35
N VAL A 138 0.49 10.01 6.64
CA VAL A 138 0.51 9.98 5.18
C VAL A 138 -0.90 10.03 4.62
N LEU A 139 -1.83 9.26 5.21
CA LEU A 139 -3.23 9.23 4.77
C LEU A 139 -3.93 10.59 4.86
N LYS A 140 -3.48 11.49 5.75
CA LYS A 140 -3.96 12.88 5.79
C LYS A 140 -3.76 13.64 4.49
N VAL A 141 -2.67 13.36 3.76
CA VAL A 141 -2.31 14.01 2.49
C VAL A 141 -2.47 13.09 1.27
N GLN A 142 -2.60 11.78 1.51
CA GLN A 142 -2.85 10.75 0.50
C GLN A 142 -4.01 9.85 0.95
N PRO A 143 -5.25 10.37 1.03
CA PRO A 143 -6.38 9.64 1.63
C PRO A 143 -6.78 8.38 0.85
N LYS A 144 -6.29 8.22 -0.39
CA LYS A 144 -6.60 7.10 -1.29
C LYS A 144 -5.41 6.18 -1.51
N ASN A 145 -4.44 6.18 -0.60
CA ASN A 145 -3.38 5.19 -0.61
C ASN A 145 -3.94 3.85 -0.11
N TRP A 146 -4.40 3.02 -1.05
CA TRP A 146 -5.10 1.77 -0.77
C TRP A 146 -4.28 0.84 0.15
N LEU A 147 -2.96 0.77 -0.04
CA LEU A 147 -2.09 -0.13 0.71
C LEU A 147 -2.00 0.32 2.18
N LEU A 148 -1.85 1.63 2.42
CA LEU A 148 -1.86 2.16 3.79
C LEU A 148 -3.23 2.03 4.46
N LEU A 149 -4.33 2.16 3.70
CA LEU A 149 -5.69 1.91 4.22
C LEU A 149 -5.88 0.45 4.64
N VAL A 150 -5.40 -0.51 3.85
CA VAL A 150 -5.46 -1.95 4.17
C VAL A 150 -4.65 -2.28 5.42
N GLU A 151 -3.46 -1.70 5.58
CA GLU A 151 -2.65 -1.86 6.79
C GLU A 151 -3.29 -1.20 8.01
N LYS A 152 -3.94 -0.04 7.84
CA LYS A 152 -4.69 0.60 8.91
C LYS A 152 -5.86 -0.28 9.37
N ALA A 153 -6.59 -0.88 8.42
CA ALA A 153 -7.64 -1.84 8.74
C ALA A 153 -7.09 -3.05 9.51
N ALA A 154 -5.92 -3.56 9.12
CA ALA A 154 -5.25 -4.66 9.83
C ALA A 154 -4.87 -4.27 11.27
N ALA A 155 -4.34 -3.07 11.47
CA ALA A 155 -3.98 -2.59 12.80
C ALA A 155 -5.21 -2.36 13.69
N LEU A 156 -6.32 -1.84 13.13
CA LEU A 156 -7.60 -1.73 13.83
C LEU A 156 -8.15 -3.11 14.23
N GLN A 157 -8.00 -4.10 13.36
CA GLN A 157 -8.32 -5.50 13.67
C GLN A 157 -7.43 -6.05 14.80
N GLY A 158 -6.14 -5.73 14.81
CA GLY A 158 -5.25 -6.06 15.92
C GLY A 158 -5.67 -5.48 17.28
N LEU A 159 -6.37 -4.34 17.25
CA LEU A 159 -6.98 -3.70 18.43
C LEU A 159 -8.37 -4.20 18.79
N ALA A 160 -8.89 -5.20 18.06
CA ALA A 160 -10.28 -5.63 18.15
C ALA A 160 -11.30 -4.49 17.92
N ARG A 161 -10.91 -3.44 17.19
CA ARG A 161 -11.80 -2.34 16.78
C ARG A 161 -12.51 -2.72 15.48
N TRP A 162 -13.33 -3.76 15.56
CA TRP A 162 -13.95 -4.42 14.41
C TRP A 162 -14.84 -3.49 13.60
N ASP A 163 -15.69 -2.70 14.25
CA ASP A 163 -16.58 -1.73 13.60
C ASP A 163 -15.80 -0.64 12.85
N ASP A 164 -14.68 -0.16 13.40
CA ASP A 164 -13.84 0.84 12.75
C ASP A 164 -13.13 0.26 11.52
N ALA A 165 -12.59 -0.96 11.64
CA ALA A 165 -11.99 -1.66 10.51
C ALA A 165 -13.01 -1.96 9.41
N LEU A 166 -14.24 -2.35 9.78
CA LEU A 166 -15.35 -2.58 8.86
C LEU A 166 -15.74 -1.29 8.15
N THR A 167 -15.92 -0.20 8.89
CA THR A 167 -16.26 1.12 8.34
C THR A 167 -15.20 1.59 7.34
N LEU A 168 -13.92 1.40 7.67
CA LEU A 168 -12.81 1.74 6.78
C LEU A 168 -12.82 0.91 5.48
N ALA A 169 -13.06 -0.40 5.60
CA ALA A 169 -13.14 -1.30 4.45
C ALA A 169 -14.35 -1.00 3.56
N ASP A 170 -15.52 -0.75 4.14
CA ASP A 170 -16.74 -0.40 3.40
C ASP A 170 -16.59 0.95 2.69
N ALA A 171 -15.97 1.95 3.33
CA ALA A 171 -15.67 3.23 2.68
C ALA A 171 -14.70 3.07 1.51
N ALA A 172 -13.66 2.26 1.66
CA ALA A 172 -12.73 1.94 0.57
C ALA A 172 -13.42 1.20 -0.59
N LEU A 173 -14.33 0.28 -0.29
CA LEU A 173 -15.15 -0.43 -1.28
C LEU A 173 -16.25 0.46 -1.89
N ALA A 174 -16.51 1.65 -1.36
CA ALA A 174 -17.44 2.60 -1.98
C ALA A 174 -16.72 3.66 -2.84
N ASP A 175 -15.37 3.70 -2.83
CA ASP A 175 -14.59 4.66 -3.61
C ASP A 175 -14.36 4.15 -5.04
N ASP A 176 -14.76 4.95 -6.02
CA ASP A 176 -14.63 4.65 -7.46
C ASP A 176 -13.30 5.12 -8.05
N ASP A 177 -12.38 5.63 -7.23
CA ASP A 177 -10.99 5.84 -7.65
C ASP A 177 -10.39 4.56 -8.22
N LEU A 178 -9.59 4.71 -9.27
CA LEU A 178 -9.07 3.56 -9.99
C LEU A 178 -8.20 2.66 -9.11
N LEU A 179 -7.30 3.24 -8.30
CA LEU A 179 -6.42 2.44 -7.44
C LEU A 179 -7.25 1.73 -6.37
N MET A 180 -8.27 2.39 -5.82
CA MET A 180 -9.20 1.77 -4.88
C MET A 180 -9.98 0.62 -5.54
N THR A 181 -10.43 0.82 -6.77
CA THR A 181 -11.22 -0.16 -7.51
C THR A 181 -10.43 -1.41 -7.90
N LEU A 182 -9.16 -1.25 -8.24
CA LEU A 182 -8.29 -2.37 -8.59
C LEU A 182 -7.89 -3.21 -7.38
N HIS A 183 -7.85 -2.58 -6.20
CA HIS A 183 -7.42 -3.22 -4.96
C HIS A 183 -8.58 -3.56 -4.02
N ARG A 184 -9.76 -3.85 -4.56
CA ARG A 184 -10.96 -4.24 -3.78
C ARG A 184 -10.79 -5.57 -3.03
N GLY A 185 -10.00 -6.52 -3.55
CA GLY A 185 -9.78 -7.84 -2.94
C GLY A 185 -9.28 -7.78 -1.49
N PRO A 186 -8.16 -7.08 -1.21
CA PRO A 186 -7.71 -6.79 0.14
C PRO A 186 -8.78 -6.20 1.06
N PHE A 187 -9.58 -5.24 0.61
CA PHE A 187 -10.65 -4.64 1.42
C PHE A 187 -11.78 -5.61 1.71
N HIS A 188 -12.18 -6.45 0.74
CA HIS A 188 -13.14 -7.52 0.96
C HIS A 188 -12.68 -8.52 2.03
N ARG A 189 -11.38 -8.87 2.06
CA ARG A 189 -10.81 -9.69 3.15
C ARG A 189 -10.88 -9.01 4.50
N ARG A 190 -10.50 -7.74 4.59
CA ARG A 190 -10.57 -6.96 5.84
C ARG A 190 -12.02 -6.88 6.33
N ARG A 191 -12.96 -6.57 5.44
CA ARG A 191 -14.39 -6.59 5.70
C ARG A 191 -14.86 -7.94 6.23
N GLY A 192 -14.51 -9.04 5.56
CA GLY A 192 -14.89 -10.40 5.95
C GLY A 192 -14.41 -10.77 7.35
N PHE A 193 -13.15 -10.47 7.66
CA PHE A 193 -12.58 -10.77 8.98
C PHE A 193 -13.29 -10.01 10.10
N SER A 194 -13.52 -8.71 9.92
CA SER A 194 -14.25 -7.92 10.93
C SER A 194 -15.69 -8.42 11.12
N LEU A 195 -16.34 -8.89 10.06
CA LEU A 195 -17.70 -9.43 10.13
C LEU A 195 -17.77 -10.79 10.83
N ILE A 196 -16.73 -11.64 10.72
CA ILE A 196 -16.61 -12.86 11.52
C ILE A 196 -16.61 -12.52 13.01
N GLU A 197 -15.73 -11.59 13.42
CA GLU A 197 -15.57 -11.19 14.82
C GLU A 197 -16.81 -10.49 15.38
N LEU A 198 -17.59 -9.82 14.53
CA LEU A 198 -18.88 -9.24 14.86
C LEU A 198 -20.05 -10.27 14.84
N GLY A 199 -19.79 -11.54 14.56
CA GLY A 199 -20.79 -12.61 14.50
C GLY A 199 -21.70 -12.57 13.26
N ARG A 200 -21.40 -11.73 12.26
CA ARG A 200 -22.18 -11.52 11.03
C ARG A 200 -21.72 -12.46 9.92
N LEU A 201 -21.84 -13.76 10.17
CA LEU A 201 -21.22 -14.81 9.35
C LEU A 201 -21.71 -14.88 7.89
N ASP A 202 -22.98 -14.57 7.62
CA ASP A 202 -23.51 -14.52 6.23
C ASP A 202 -22.86 -13.41 5.41
N GLU A 203 -22.72 -12.24 6.01
CA GLU A 203 -22.09 -11.08 5.36
C GLU A 203 -20.58 -11.25 5.23
N ALA A 204 -19.94 -11.91 6.20
CA ALA A 204 -18.55 -12.30 6.11
C ALA A 204 -18.31 -13.23 4.93
N LYS A 205 -19.17 -14.25 4.76
CA LYS A 205 -19.10 -15.18 3.63
C LYS A 205 -19.18 -14.43 2.30
N ALA A 206 -20.16 -13.53 2.16
CA ALA A 206 -20.32 -12.73 0.96
C ALA A 206 -19.08 -11.85 0.67
N ALA A 207 -18.42 -11.31 1.71
CA ALA A 207 -17.19 -10.56 1.55
C ALA A 207 -16.04 -11.44 1.02
N TYR A 208 -15.83 -12.63 1.57
CA TYR A 208 -14.79 -13.53 1.08
C TYR A 208 -15.10 -14.12 -0.30
N ASP A 209 -16.36 -14.39 -0.63
CA ASP A 209 -16.77 -14.76 -1.98
C ASP A 209 -16.42 -13.64 -2.98
N ALA A 210 -16.65 -12.37 -2.61
CA ALA A 210 -16.27 -11.23 -3.44
C ALA A 210 -14.74 -11.07 -3.58
N ALA A 211 -13.96 -11.38 -2.54
CA ALA A 211 -12.51 -11.44 -2.64
C ALA A 211 -12.05 -12.53 -3.63
N LEU A 212 -12.66 -13.72 -3.59
CA LEU A 212 -12.35 -14.83 -4.50
C LEU A 212 -12.83 -14.60 -5.94
N ALA A 213 -13.84 -13.75 -6.15
CA ALA A 213 -14.22 -13.32 -7.49
C ALA A 213 -13.14 -12.46 -8.15
N ILE A 214 -12.32 -11.76 -7.34
CA ILE A 214 -11.19 -10.94 -7.82
C ILE A 214 -9.93 -11.79 -7.94
N ASP A 215 -9.60 -12.56 -6.90
CA ASP A 215 -8.48 -13.49 -6.88
C ASP A 215 -8.97 -14.89 -6.50
N PRO A 216 -9.28 -15.74 -7.49
CA PRO A 216 -9.74 -17.11 -7.25
C PRO A 216 -8.73 -17.99 -6.50
N ASP A 217 -7.47 -17.57 -6.40
CA ASP A 217 -6.39 -18.31 -5.74
C ASP A 217 -6.03 -17.78 -4.36
N ASP A 218 -6.79 -16.81 -3.83
CA ASP A 218 -6.59 -16.29 -2.48
C ASP A 218 -6.81 -17.37 -1.40
N ALA A 219 -5.70 -17.97 -0.96
CA ALA A 219 -5.69 -19.02 0.04
C ALA A 219 -6.18 -18.54 1.42
N ASN A 220 -6.10 -17.25 1.73
CA ASN A 220 -6.67 -16.72 2.97
C ASN A 220 -8.18 -16.73 2.88
N ALA A 221 -8.75 -16.20 1.79
CA ALA A 221 -10.21 -16.16 1.61
C ALA A 221 -10.82 -17.58 1.58
N LYS A 222 -10.16 -18.56 0.93
CA LYS A 222 -10.61 -19.97 0.94
C LYS A 222 -10.68 -20.55 2.36
N ARG A 223 -9.66 -20.30 3.19
CA ARG A 223 -9.60 -20.79 4.58
C ARG A 223 -10.67 -20.13 5.46
N GLU A 224 -10.88 -18.83 5.31
CA GLU A 224 -11.89 -18.12 6.10
C GLU A 224 -13.31 -18.56 5.75
N LEU A 225 -13.58 -18.91 4.49
CA LEU A 225 -14.86 -19.54 4.11
C LEU A 225 -15.06 -20.92 4.75
N GLU A 226 -14.00 -21.72 4.82
CA GLU A 226 -14.04 -23.00 5.53
C GLU A 226 -14.30 -22.79 7.03
N TYR A 227 -13.63 -21.82 7.64
CA TYR A 227 -13.84 -21.42 9.03
C TYR A 227 -15.30 -21.02 9.31
N ILE A 228 -15.87 -20.15 8.46
CA ILE A 228 -17.28 -19.73 8.54
C ILE A 228 -18.22 -20.94 8.43
N SER A 229 -17.92 -21.90 7.55
CA SER A 229 -18.70 -23.13 7.38
C SER A 229 -18.69 -23.98 8.65
N GLN A 230 -17.52 -24.16 9.28
CA GLN A 230 -17.36 -24.90 10.53
C GLN A 230 -18.12 -24.25 11.69
N LEU A 231 -18.03 -22.92 11.82
CA LEU A 231 -18.78 -22.15 12.81
C LEU A 231 -20.30 -22.36 12.68
N LYS A 232 -20.83 -22.29 11.45
CA LYS A 232 -22.26 -22.49 11.19
C LYS A 232 -22.72 -23.92 11.46
N ALA A 233 -21.84 -24.90 11.26
CA ALA A 233 -22.13 -26.31 11.55
C ALA A 233 -22.06 -26.65 13.05
N GLY A 234 -21.69 -25.70 13.92
CA GLY A 234 -21.47 -25.97 15.34
C GLY A 234 -20.24 -26.83 15.63
N ALA A 235 -19.35 -26.99 14.63
CA ALA A 235 -18.09 -27.70 14.79
C ALA A 235 -17.08 -26.80 15.52
N ALA A 236 -16.15 -27.40 16.28
CA ALA A 236 -15.01 -26.67 16.80
C ALA A 236 -14.17 -26.19 15.61
N PRO A 237 -14.14 -24.87 15.34
CA PRO A 237 -13.60 -24.41 14.08
C PRO A 237 -12.07 -24.31 14.18
N THR A 238 -11.36 -24.46 13.06
CA THR A 238 -9.92 -24.20 13.01
C THR A 238 -9.73 -22.70 13.10
N PRO A 239 -9.26 -22.13 14.23
CA PRO A 239 -9.26 -20.68 14.42
C PRO A 239 -8.56 -19.99 13.25
N PRO A 240 -9.06 -18.83 12.79
CA PRO A 240 -8.39 -18.05 11.76
C PRO A 240 -6.95 -17.88 12.22
N GLN A 241 -6.00 -18.19 11.36
CA GLN A 241 -4.62 -17.92 11.69
C GLN A 241 -4.44 -16.41 11.67
N VAL A 242 -4.61 -15.80 12.85
CA VAL A 242 -3.90 -14.57 13.16
C VAL A 242 -2.45 -14.93 12.91
N VAL A 243 -1.85 -14.35 11.88
CA VAL A 243 -0.41 -14.47 11.66
C VAL A 243 0.21 -13.99 12.96
N ALA A 244 0.68 -14.94 13.77
CA ALA A 244 1.34 -14.59 15.00
C ALA A 244 2.50 -13.69 14.59
N PRO A 245 2.72 -12.55 15.30
CA PRO A 245 3.90 -11.76 15.02
C PRO A 245 5.11 -12.70 15.05
N LEU A 246 6.02 -12.53 14.08
CA LEU A 246 7.18 -13.39 13.97
C LEU A 246 7.82 -13.50 15.36
N SER A 247 7.85 -14.72 15.92
CA SER A 247 8.37 -14.95 17.27
C SER A 247 9.70 -14.22 17.44
N PRO A 248 9.92 -13.48 18.55
CA PRO A 248 11.17 -12.78 18.75
C PRO A 248 12.32 -13.78 18.61
N VAL A 249 13.27 -13.47 17.71
CA VAL A 249 14.49 -14.26 17.54
C VAL A 249 15.14 -14.37 18.93
N PRO A 250 15.38 -15.59 19.45
CA PRO A 250 15.98 -15.73 20.77
C PRO A 250 17.34 -15.01 20.79
N PRO A 251 17.72 -14.39 21.91
CA PRO A 251 19.00 -13.70 22.02
C PRO A 251 20.15 -14.66 21.67
N PRO A 252 21.21 -14.18 21.00
CA PRO A 252 22.37 -15.03 20.72
C PRO A 252 22.94 -15.60 22.03
N PRO A 253 23.43 -16.85 22.03
CA PRO A 253 23.97 -17.45 23.25
C PRO A 253 25.09 -16.58 23.81
N THR A 254 24.99 -16.25 25.10
CA THR A 254 26.06 -15.60 25.85
C THR A 254 27.28 -16.53 25.84
N ARG A 255 28.40 -16.04 25.32
CA ARG A 255 29.69 -16.73 25.39
C ARG A 255 30.17 -16.87 26.82
#